data_AF-A0A816USU4-F1
#
_entry.id   AF-A0A816USU4-F1
#
_cell.length_a   1.000
_cell.length_b   1.000
_cell.length_c   1.000
_cell.angle_alpha   90.00
_cell.angle_beta   90.00
_cell.angle_gamma   90.00
#
_symmetry.space_group_name_H-M   'P 1'
#
loop_
_entity.id
_entity.type
_entity.pdbx_description
1 polymer ?
#
loop_
_entity_poly.entity_id
_entity_poly.type
_entity_poly.pdbx_seq_one_letter_code
_entity_poly.pdbx_strand_id
1 'polypeptide(L)'
;MAGKYTKSSVDISNPYEETIELSKMINLIAKNENVPLLSLDEAINPLRVVVPELEQMVLIVRSVNNTSPNILKNDESHSILLYTMKWTPIATSFHVILNNILQTRNLTLLKPWLYYIKLLMTALSKLTTNFSHITVYHAVKLNLITQYPEGRVLIWWNFASCTSSLNILNDGNVFGQNGERTLFIIDSKSGKSIRQHSFYPNEEDIILPAACQFQVTDSFDAGHGLHLIHLKEIRSTQKHVIVSPEKHKFKMIDPSQPSSISSPFQNIANAHSSSRLIVRKTIEQSSISFTMPKHIRQLLKRADPKVKKCIESLYTNPTLVTLELAWNEIGDDEAKAIAYSIQQNKMITTLDLQHNLIGPKGAQHLAKVLQENMTLTTINLENNRIGDQGAEYFANALRLNKRLASLNLRTNQIRSQGIQHLSMALEQNQTLTKLNLRSNQIDNLGASYLANALRKNQTLTVLSLASNRITAKGAQHFANALQINNTLTTLDLQSNEIGPIGGQYLANALQANKMLTILNLKNNQIGIEAKRRITESMQHNFALHIII
;
A
#
# COMPACT_ATOMS: atom_id res chain seq x y z
N MET A 1 -11.04 -4.40 20.30
CA MET A 1 -12.01 -5.23 19.56
C MET A 1 -12.58 -4.53 18.31
N ALA A 2 -12.73 -3.20 18.26
CA ALA A 2 -13.39 -2.45 17.15
C ALA A 2 -12.91 -2.65 15.70
N GLY A 3 -11.62 -2.84 15.45
CA GLY A 3 -11.05 -2.71 14.10
C GLY A 3 -11.32 -3.87 13.12
N LYS A 4 -11.78 -5.04 13.60
CA LYS A 4 -12.10 -6.21 12.76
C LYS A 4 -13.48 -6.12 12.11
N TYR A 5 -14.32 -5.18 12.56
CA TYR A 5 -15.75 -5.11 12.27
C TYR A 5 -16.17 -3.74 11.70
N THR A 6 -15.23 -2.94 11.20
CA THR A 6 -15.54 -1.58 10.69
C THR A 6 -15.63 -1.52 9.18
N LYS A 7 -16.80 -1.08 8.70
CA LYS A 7 -17.17 -0.51 7.39
C LYS A 7 -16.78 -1.22 6.09
N SER A 8 -15.80 -2.12 6.05
CA SER A 8 -15.26 -2.67 4.81
C SER A 8 -15.76 -4.05 4.43
N SER A 9 -16.64 -4.70 5.19
CA SER A 9 -16.98 -6.11 4.93
C SER A 9 -18.14 -6.32 3.97
N VAL A 10 -18.92 -5.28 3.63
CA VAL A 10 -20.19 -5.47 2.96
C VAL A 10 -20.42 -4.41 1.87
N ASP A 11 -20.20 -4.81 0.61
CA ASP A 11 -20.69 -4.09 -0.56
C ASP A 11 -21.55 -5.04 -1.40
N ILE A 12 -22.72 -4.52 -1.79
CA ILE A 12 -23.91 -5.26 -2.20
C ILE A 12 -24.21 -4.87 -3.64
N SER A 13 -23.29 -5.20 -4.54
CA SER A 13 -23.60 -5.13 -5.98
C SER A 13 -24.48 -6.30 -6.41
N ASN A 14 -25.45 -5.95 -7.25
CA ASN A 14 -26.56 -6.76 -7.77
C ASN A 14 -26.08 -8.09 -8.39
N PRO A 15 -26.63 -9.28 -8.02
CA PRO A 15 -26.15 -10.58 -8.50
C PRO A 15 -26.79 -11.03 -9.84
N TYR A 16 -27.47 -10.17 -10.58
CA TYR A 16 -28.24 -10.59 -11.76
C TYR A 16 -27.43 -10.90 -13.03
N GLU A 17 -26.11 -10.85 -12.98
CA GLU A 17 -25.29 -11.42 -14.05
C GLU A 17 -24.21 -12.28 -13.43
N GLU A 18 -24.52 -13.56 -13.22
CA GLU A 18 -23.51 -14.60 -13.06
C GLU A 18 -22.79 -14.74 -14.42
N THR A 19 -21.92 -13.78 -14.71
CA THR A 19 -21.13 -13.79 -15.92
C THR A 19 -20.16 -14.97 -15.85
N ILE A 20 -19.74 -15.45 -17.02
CA ILE A 20 -18.71 -16.49 -17.13
C ILE A 20 -17.45 -16.12 -16.31
N GLU A 21 -17.14 -14.83 -16.18
CA GLU A 21 -16.02 -14.34 -15.37
C GLU A 21 -16.26 -14.48 -13.86
N LEU A 22 -17.49 -14.26 -13.38
CA LEU A 22 -17.86 -14.43 -11.98
C LEU A 22 -17.73 -15.89 -11.54
N SER A 23 -18.25 -16.82 -12.35
CA SER A 23 -18.11 -18.26 -12.09
C SER A 23 -16.65 -18.72 -12.17
N LYS A 24 -15.84 -18.14 -13.06
CA LYS A 24 -14.38 -18.40 -13.11
C LYS A 24 -13.69 -17.93 -11.82
N MET A 25 -14.04 -16.75 -11.31
CA MET A 25 -13.46 -16.20 -10.07
C MET A 25 -13.83 -17.02 -8.84
N ILE A 26 -15.10 -17.42 -8.70
CA ILE A 26 -15.55 -18.30 -7.61
C ILE A 26 -14.79 -19.63 -7.64
N ASN A 27 -14.70 -20.27 -8.81
CA ASN A 27 -13.96 -21.52 -8.95
C ASN A 27 -12.46 -21.34 -8.67
N LEU A 28 -11.87 -20.22 -9.07
CA LEU A 28 -10.47 -19.92 -8.83
C LEU A 28 -10.19 -19.78 -7.32
N ILE A 29 -11.03 -19.07 -6.57
CA ILE A 29 -10.89 -18.90 -5.11
C ILE A 29 -11.19 -20.21 -4.37
N ALA A 30 -12.29 -20.87 -4.72
CA ALA A 30 -12.82 -22.02 -4.00
C ALA A 30 -12.07 -23.32 -4.29
N LYS A 31 -11.84 -23.64 -5.56
CA LYS A 31 -11.21 -24.89 -5.95
C LYS A 31 -9.69 -24.76 -5.95
N ASN A 32 -9.19 -23.69 -6.57
CA ASN A 32 -7.77 -23.34 -6.56
C ASN A 32 -6.88 -24.55 -6.94
N GLU A 33 -7.39 -25.49 -7.75
CA GLU A 33 -6.82 -26.83 -8.00
C GLU A 33 -5.51 -26.75 -8.78
N ASN A 34 -5.41 -25.79 -9.71
CA ASN A 34 -4.24 -25.56 -10.54
C ASN A 34 -3.20 -24.63 -9.89
N VAL A 35 -3.44 -24.15 -8.67
CA VAL A 35 -2.52 -23.27 -7.94
C VAL A 35 -1.65 -24.13 -7.01
N PRO A 36 -0.32 -24.14 -7.17
CA PRO A 36 0.56 -24.92 -6.32
C PRO A 36 0.50 -24.43 -4.87
N LEU A 37 0.55 -25.37 -3.94
CA LEU A 37 0.72 -25.06 -2.52
C LEU A 37 2.20 -24.74 -2.27
N LEU A 38 2.48 -23.51 -1.86
CA LEU A 38 3.83 -23.00 -1.65
C LEU A 38 4.08 -22.71 -0.16
N SER A 39 5.34 -22.53 0.22
CA SER A 39 5.69 -21.99 1.53
C SER A 39 5.13 -20.58 1.70
N LEU A 40 5.03 -20.09 2.94
CA LEU A 40 4.52 -18.73 3.17
C LEU A 40 5.36 -17.68 2.42
N ASP A 41 6.69 -17.80 2.43
CA ASP A 41 7.60 -16.84 1.80
C ASP A 41 7.45 -16.80 0.27
N GLU A 42 7.22 -17.95 -0.35
CA GLU A 42 6.95 -18.05 -1.79
C GLU A 42 5.54 -17.55 -2.13
N ALA A 43 4.55 -17.93 -1.32
CA ALA A 43 3.14 -17.58 -1.54
C ALA A 43 2.89 -16.07 -1.46
N ILE A 44 3.65 -15.35 -0.62
CA ILE A 44 3.54 -13.90 -0.46
C ILE A 44 4.51 -13.11 -1.35
N ASN A 45 5.45 -13.76 -2.03
CA ASN A 45 6.46 -13.05 -2.84
C ASN A 45 5.82 -12.10 -3.88
N PRO A 46 4.73 -12.48 -4.59
CA PRO A 46 4.03 -11.55 -5.48
C PRO A 46 3.35 -10.38 -4.75
N LEU A 47 3.07 -10.52 -3.46
CA LEU A 47 2.38 -9.50 -2.64
C LEU A 47 3.31 -8.41 -2.13
N ARG A 48 4.63 -8.57 -2.24
CA ARG A 48 5.63 -7.58 -1.79
C ARG A 48 5.51 -6.21 -2.44
N VAL A 49 4.87 -6.14 -3.61
CA VAL A 49 4.60 -4.89 -4.33
C VAL A 49 3.18 -4.36 -4.10
N VAL A 50 2.30 -5.15 -3.48
CA VAL A 50 0.86 -4.86 -3.29
C VAL A 50 0.52 -4.55 -1.83
N VAL A 51 1.21 -5.19 -0.88
CA VAL A 51 0.96 -5.06 0.56
C VAL A 51 2.08 -4.24 1.19
N PRO A 52 1.79 -3.01 1.66
CA PRO A 52 2.77 -2.22 2.40
C PRO A 52 3.20 -2.95 3.67
N GLU A 53 4.48 -2.84 4.03
CA GLU A 53 5.04 -3.38 5.28
C GLU A 53 4.92 -4.91 5.46
N LEU A 54 4.57 -5.65 4.40
CA LEU A 54 4.42 -7.11 4.42
C LEU A 54 5.59 -7.85 5.08
N GLU A 55 6.82 -7.41 4.83
CA GLU A 55 8.02 -7.99 5.45
C GLU A 55 8.04 -7.87 6.98
N GLN A 56 7.51 -6.77 7.53
CA GLN A 56 7.39 -6.56 8.97
C GLN A 56 6.31 -7.46 9.55
N MET A 57 5.19 -7.58 8.84
CA MET A 57 4.09 -8.48 9.20
C MET A 57 4.57 -9.93 9.28
N VAL A 58 5.31 -10.37 8.27
CA VAL A 58 5.85 -11.75 8.18
C VAL A 58 6.89 -12.00 9.26
N LEU A 59 7.76 -11.02 9.54
CA LEU A 59 8.70 -11.09 10.64
C LEU A 59 8.02 -11.37 11.99
N ILE A 60 6.95 -10.64 12.29
CA ILE A 60 6.18 -10.79 13.54
C ILE A 60 5.52 -12.16 13.58
N VAL A 61 4.89 -12.57 12.48
CA VAL A 61 4.23 -13.87 12.41
C VAL A 61 5.25 -15.01 12.57
N ARG A 62 6.44 -14.89 11.99
CA ARG A 62 7.53 -15.88 12.08
C ARG A 62 8.17 -15.97 13.47
N SER A 63 8.05 -14.93 14.30
CA SER A 63 8.57 -14.98 15.67
C SER A 63 7.63 -15.72 16.64
N VAL A 64 6.40 -16.05 16.21
CA VAL A 64 5.45 -16.83 16.99
C VAL A 64 5.74 -18.32 16.84
N ASN A 65 6.26 -18.94 17.89
CA ASN A 65 6.35 -20.40 17.97
C ASN A 65 4.96 -20.97 18.24
N ASN A 66 4.37 -21.67 17.27
CA ASN A 66 3.11 -22.37 17.48
C ASN A 66 3.29 -23.54 18.45
N THR A 67 2.62 -23.47 19.59
CA THR A 67 2.55 -24.55 20.60
C THR A 67 1.28 -25.40 20.48
N SER A 68 0.42 -25.09 19.50
CA SER A 68 -0.85 -25.79 19.26
C SER A 68 -0.66 -27.23 18.75
N PRO A 69 -1.61 -28.15 19.01
CA PRO A 69 -1.51 -29.54 18.60
C PRO A 69 -1.29 -29.67 17.08
N ASN A 70 -0.50 -30.68 16.68
CA ASN A 70 0.10 -31.00 15.36
C ASN A 70 -0.81 -31.01 14.09
N ILE A 71 -1.88 -30.23 14.02
CA ILE A 71 -2.85 -30.20 12.92
C ILE A 71 -2.35 -29.36 11.74
N LEU A 72 -1.73 -28.20 12.01
CA LEU A 72 -1.23 -27.28 10.97
C LEU A 72 0.29 -27.27 10.92
N LYS A 73 0.85 -27.20 9.70
CA LYS A 73 2.27 -26.87 9.50
C LYS A 73 2.53 -25.41 9.86
N ASN A 74 3.79 -25.07 10.14
CA ASN A 74 4.20 -23.70 10.50
C ASN A 74 3.69 -22.66 9.49
N ASP A 75 3.91 -22.86 8.18
CA ASP A 75 3.47 -21.91 7.15
C ASP A 75 1.94 -21.78 7.06
N GLU A 76 1.21 -22.85 7.31
CA GLU A 76 -0.25 -22.87 7.31
C GLU A 76 -0.78 -22.06 8.50
N SER A 77 -0.25 -22.29 9.70
CA SER A 77 -0.66 -21.50 10.87
C SER A 77 -0.20 -20.05 10.78
N HIS A 78 1.00 -19.79 10.25
CA HIS A 78 1.47 -18.43 10.01
C HIS A 78 0.60 -17.70 8.98
N SER A 79 0.04 -18.40 7.98
CA SER A 79 -0.91 -17.78 7.05
C SER A 79 -2.16 -17.23 7.77
N ILE A 80 -2.68 -17.96 8.75
CA ILE A 80 -3.84 -17.54 9.57
C ILE A 80 -3.46 -16.36 10.48
N LEU A 81 -2.30 -16.41 11.12
CA LEU A 81 -1.78 -15.32 11.95
C LEU A 81 -1.58 -14.05 11.12
N LEU A 82 -1.01 -14.16 9.91
CA LEU A 82 -0.83 -13.03 9.00
C LEU A 82 -2.16 -12.40 8.60
N TYR A 83 -3.17 -13.21 8.30
CA TYR A 83 -4.51 -12.72 7.98
C TYR A 83 -5.12 -11.97 9.18
N THR A 84 -5.07 -12.56 10.37
CA THR A 84 -5.77 -12.06 11.57
C THR A 84 -5.04 -10.98 12.35
N MET A 85 -3.78 -10.73 12.02
CA MET A 85 -2.97 -9.71 12.65
C MET A 85 -3.63 -8.33 12.50
N LYS A 86 -3.69 -7.58 13.62
CA LYS A 86 -4.09 -6.18 13.63
C LYS A 86 -2.89 -5.33 13.25
N TRP A 87 -3.06 -4.41 12.30
CA TRP A 87 -2.00 -3.49 11.89
C TRP A 87 -2.44 -2.04 12.11
N THR A 88 -1.46 -1.15 12.30
CA THR A 88 -1.74 0.28 12.50
C THR A 88 -0.98 1.08 11.44
N PRO A 89 -1.68 1.87 10.61
CA PRO A 89 -3.13 2.09 10.59
C PRO A 89 -3.95 0.86 10.12
N ILE A 90 -5.18 0.68 10.63
CA ILE A 90 -6.03 -0.48 10.27
C ILE A 90 -6.21 -0.66 8.77
N ALA A 91 -6.28 0.44 8.01
CA ALA A 91 -6.45 0.44 6.56
C ALA A 91 -5.32 -0.27 5.79
N THR A 92 -4.14 -0.43 6.39
CA THR A 92 -3.01 -1.16 5.80
C THR A 92 -2.86 -2.57 6.36
N SER A 93 -3.81 -3.05 7.17
CA SER A 93 -3.81 -4.43 7.64
C SER A 93 -3.95 -5.42 6.49
N PHE A 94 -3.24 -6.54 6.59
CA PHE A 94 -3.21 -7.57 5.55
C PHE A 94 -4.61 -8.03 5.12
N HIS A 95 -5.51 -8.34 6.07
CA HIS A 95 -6.89 -8.73 5.77
C HIS A 95 -7.71 -7.63 5.09
N VAL A 96 -7.50 -6.36 5.46
CA VAL A 96 -8.23 -5.24 4.85
C VAL A 96 -7.85 -5.12 3.38
N ILE A 97 -6.56 -5.22 3.05
CA ILE A 97 -6.09 -5.15 1.66
C ILE A 97 -6.63 -6.34 0.86
N LEU A 98 -6.51 -7.57 1.37
CA LEU A 98 -7.04 -8.77 0.69
C LEU A 98 -8.54 -8.65 0.41
N ASN A 99 -9.33 -8.28 1.42
CA ASN A 99 -10.78 -8.14 1.28
C ASN A 99 -11.17 -7.02 0.31
N ASN A 100 -10.46 -5.89 0.30
CA ASN A 100 -10.69 -4.83 -0.69
C ASN A 100 -10.43 -5.34 -2.12
N ILE A 101 -9.38 -6.13 -2.35
CA ILE A 101 -9.11 -6.74 -3.66
C ILE A 101 -10.21 -7.72 -4.06
N LEU A 102 -10.66 -8.58 -3.14
CA LEU A 102 -11.76 -9.52 -3.39
C LEU A 102 -13.05 -8.77 -3.78
N GLN A 103 -13.33 -7.63 -3.17
CA GLN A 103 -14.48 -6.78 -3.49
C GLN A 103 -14.43 -6.17 -4.89
N THR A 104 -13.24 -5.85 -5.41
CA THR A 104 -13.13 -5.28 -6.77
C THR A 104 -13.57 -6.24 -7.87
N ARG A 105 -13.68 -7.55 -7.58
CA ARG A 105 -13.97 -8.62 -8.55
C ARG A 105 -13.02 -8.61 -9.76
N ASN A 106 -11.84 -8.05 -9.59
CA ASN A 106 -10.85 -7.91 -10.64
C ASN A 106 -9.83 -9.04 -10.58
N LEU A 107 -9.92 -9.98 -11.53
CA LEU A 107 -9.02 -11.14 -11.61
C LEU A 107 -7.54 -10.74 -11.75
N THR A 108 -7.24 -9.63 -12.43
CA THR A 108 -5.86 -9.15 -12.59
C THR A 108 -5.27 -8.70 -11.26
N LEU A 109 -6.05 -8.01 -10.42
CA LEU A 109 -5.64 -7.61 -9.08
C LEU A 109 -5.59 -8.79 -8.10
N LEU A 110 -6.40 -9.83 -8.31
CA LEU A 110 -6.43 -11.02 -7.48
C LEU A 110 -5.28 -12.00 -7.77
N LYS A 111 -4.77 -12.06 -9.01
CA LYS A 111 -3.72 -13.01 -9.44
C LYS A 111 -2.52 -13.11 -8.47
N PRO A 112 -1.93 -12.00 -7.96
CA PRO A 112 -0.83 -12.07 -7.00
C PRO A 112 -1.18 -12.77 -5.68
N TRP A 113 -2.46 -12.78 -5.31
CA TRP A 113 -2.96 -13.33 -4.04
C TRP A 113 -3.27 -14.81 -4.09
N LEU A 114 -3.32 -15.43 -5.28
CA LEU A 114 -3.81 -16.80 -5.43
C LEU A 114 -3.00 -17.82 -4.63
N TYR A 115 -1.67 -17.68 -4.59
CA TYR A 115 -0.81 -18.58 -3.81
C TYR A 115 -1.04 -18.44 -2.30
N TYR A 116 -1.22 -17.20 -1.82
CA TYR A 116 -1.55 -16.96 -0.42
C TYR A 116 -2.95 -17.47 -0.07
N ILE A 117 -3.95 -17.21 -0.91
CA ILE A 117 -5.32 -17.71 -0.74
C ILE A 117 -5.32 -19.25 -0.72
N LYS A 118 -4.54 -19.90 -1.60
CA LYS A 118 -4.36 -21.35 -1.59
C LYS A 118 -3.82 -21.84 -0.25
N LEU A 119 -2.77 -21.20 0.25
CA LEU A 119 -2.17 -21.55 1.54
C LEU A 119 -3.16 -21.36 2.71
N LEU A 120 -3.83 -20.21 2.76
CA LEU A 120 -4.82 -19.89 3.80
C LEU A 120 -6.02 -20.86 3.76
N MET A 121 -6.60 -21.09 2.59
CA MET A 121 -7.73 -22.03 2.42
C MET A 121 -7.33 -23.46 2.77
N THR A 122 -6.10 -23.87 2.43
CA THR A 122 -5.57 -25.18 2.84
C THR A 122 -5.45 -25.28 4.35
N ALA A 123 -4.92 -24.25 5.02
CA ALA A 123 -4.86 -24.18 6.47
C ALA A 123 -6.26 -24.28 7.11
N LEU A 124 -7.21 -23.49 6.64
CA LEU A 124 -8.60 -23.49 7.14
C LEU A 124 -9.29 -24.85 6.94
N SER A 125 -9.03 -25.54 5.82
CA SER A 125 -9.64 -26.85 5.55
C SER A 125 -9.24 -27.95 6.54
N LYS A 126 -8.06 -27.83 7.15
CA LYS A 126 -7.54 -28.78 8.14
C LYS A 126 -8.08 -28.55 9.55
N LEU A 127 -8.67 -27.39 9.81
CA LEU A 127 -9.30 -27.10 11.09
C LEU A 127 -10.65 -27.83 11.17
N THR A 128 -10.84 -28.60 12.24
CA THR A 128 -12.06 -29.38 12.45
C THR A 128 -13.23 -28.44 12.72
N THR A 129 -14.36 -28.76 12.09
CA THR A 129 -15.67 -28.23 12.47
C THR A 129 -16.40 -29.37 13.16
N ASN A 130 -16.47 -29.33 14.49
CA ASN A 130 -17.13 -30.38 15.29
C ASN A 130 -18.66 -30.38 15.11
N PHE A 131 -19.19 -29.51 14.26
CA PHE A 131 -20.62 -29.32 14.02
C PHE A 131 -20.91 -29.34 12.52
N SER A 132 -22.08 -29.85 12.14
CA SER A 132 -22.55 -29.80 10.75
C SER A 132 -22.83 -28.37 10.30
N HIS A 133 -23.15 -27.47 11.25
CA HIS A 133 -23.40 -26.06 11.05
C HIS A 133 -22.96 -25.28 12.30
N ILE A 134 -22.47 -24.06 12.13
CA ILE A 134 -22.13 -23.12 13.20
C ILE A 134 -22.85 -21.79 12.95
N THR A 135 -23.55 -21.29 13.96
CA THR A 135 -24.13 -19.95 13.93
C THR A 135 -23.07 -18.95 14.37
N VAL A 136 -22.79 -17.97 13.51
CA VAL A 136 -21.81 -16.92 13.77
C VAL A 136 -22.40 -15.54 13.57
N TYR A 137 -21.86 -14.58 14.31
CA TYR A 137 -22.31 -13.20 14.31
C TYR A 137 -21.28 -12.31 13.64
N HIS A 138 -21.76 -11.45 12.74
CA HIS A 138 -20.98 -10.39 12.12
C HIS A 138 -21.70 -9.05 12.24
N ALA A 139 -21.02 -8.03 12.74
CA ALA A 139 -21.64 -6.77 13.16
C ALA A 139 -21.12 -5.58 12.34
N VAL A 140 -22.02 -4.69 11.92
CA VAL A 140 -21.69 -3.49 11.11
C VAL A 140 -22.49 -2.28 11.60
N LYS A 141 -21.86 -1.09 11.71
CA LYS A 141 -22.51 0.18 12.07
C LYS A 141 -23.14 0.90 10.87
N LEU A 142 -24.04 0.21 10.17
CA LEU A 142 -24.85 0.70 9.04
C LEU A 142 -26.20 0.01 9.04
N ASN A 143 -27.21 0.61 8.41
CA ASN A 143 -28.46 -0.04 8.05
C ASN A 143 -28.34 -0.67 6.66
N LEU A 144 -28.56 -1.99 6.57
CA LEU A 144 -28.39 -2.76 5.34
C LEU A 144 -29.64 -3.53 4.92
N ILE A 145 -30.80 -3.37 5.59
CA ILE A 145 -32.00 -4.18 5.34
C ILE A 145 -32.43 -4.15 3.88
N THR A 146 -32.49 -2.96 3.29
CA THR A 146 -32.94 -2.76 1.89
C THR A 146 -32.04 -3.48 0.88
N GLN A 147 -30.80 -3.79 1.28
CA GLN A 147 -29.82 -4.46 0.44
C GLN A 147 -29.86 -5.99 0.63
N TYR A 148 -30.57 -6.50 1.64
CA TYR A 148 -30.76 -7.94 1.89
C TYR A 148 -32.25 -8.25 2.04
N PRO A 149 -33.06 -8.17 0.97
CA PRO A 149 -34.44 -8.65 1.03
C PRO A 149 -34.46 -10.16 1.26
N GLU A 150 -35.49 -10.62 1.98
CA GLU A 150 -35.74 -12.05 2.22
C GLU A 150 -35.79 -12.85 0.90
N GLY A 151 -35.26 -14.07 0.93
CA GLY A 151 -35.18 -14.96 -0.23
C GLY A 151 -34.01 -14.66 -1.18
N ARG A 152 -33.33 -13.50 -1.04
CA ARG A 152 -32.19 -13.14 -1.89
C ARG A 152 -31.02 -14.11 -1.71
N VAL A 153 -30.46 -14.55 -2.83
CA VAL A 153 -29.19 -15.28 -2.86
C VAL A 153 -28.05 -14.32 -3.17
N LEU A 154 -26.93 -14.45 -2.46
CA LEU A 154 -25.75 -13.61 -2.64
C LEU A 154 -24.45 -14.38 -2.45
N ILE A 155 -23.38 -13.83 -3.02
CA ILE A 155 -22.01 -14.30 -2.81
C ILE A 155 -21.34 -13.38 -1.81
N TRP A 156 -20.84 -13.97 -0.74
CA TRP A 156 -20.02 -13.31 0.25
C TRP A 156 -18.57 -13.37 -0.19
N TRP A 157 -18.08 -12.31 -0.82
CA TRP A 157 -16.76 -12.30 -1.48
C TRP A 157 -15.57 -12.27 -0.52
N ASN A 158 -15.77 -11.82 0.71
CA ASN A 158 -14.69 -11.56 1.65
C ASN A 158 -14.42 -12.74 2.57
N PHE A 159 -13.19 -12.84 3.06
CA PHE A 159 -12.99 -13.53 4.32
C PHE A 159 -13.58 -12.67 5.45
N ALA A 160 -14.45 -13.23 6.28
CA ALA A 160 -15.05 -12.46 7.38
C ALA A 160 -14.58 -12.99 8.73
N SER A 161 -14.06 -12.08 9.56
CA SER A 161 -13.92 -12.35 10.99
C SER A 161 -15.31 -12.26 11.62
N CYS A 162 -15.73 -13.36 12.22
CA CYS A 162 -17.00 -13.50 12.93
C CYS A 162 -16.73 -14.01 14.35
N THR A 163 -17.76 -14.02 15.18
CA THR A 163 -17.68 -14.61 16.51
C THR A 163 -18.87 -15.50 16.78
N SER A 164 -18.70 -16.52 17.62
CA SER A 164 -19.80 -17.29 18.21
C SER A 164 -20.44 -16.58 19.41
N SER A 165 -19.83 -15.52 19.91
CA SER A 165 -20.28 -14.81 21.11
C SER A 165 -21.16 -13.61 20.79
N LEU A 166 -22.34 -13.55 21.39
CA LEU A 166 -23.22 -12.38 21.36
C LEU A 166 -22.70 -11.19 22.19
N ASN A 167 -21.61 -11.36 22.94
CA ASN A 167 -21.00 -10.28 23.73
C ASN A 167 -20.56 -9.09 22.87
N ILE A 168 -20.40 -9.29 21.55
CA ILE A 168 -20.16 -8.22 20.58
C ILE A 168 -21.25 -7.12 20.61
N LEU A 169 -22.47 -7.46 21.02
CA LEU A 169 -23.58 -6.51 21.19
C LEU A 169 -23.31 -5.47 22.28
N ASN A 170 -22.53 -5.83 23.29
CA ASN A 170 -22.25 -4.98 24.45
C ASN A 170 -20.96 -4.16 24.29
N ASP A 171 -20.12 -4.47 23.29
CA ASP A 171 -18.91 -3.71 23.02
C ASP A 171 -19.23 -2.44 22.23
N GLY A 172 -19.26 -1.29 22.92
CA GLY A 172 -19.48 0.04 22.32
C GLY A 172 -18.47 0.42 21.25
N ASN A 173 -17.26 -0.12 21.31
CA ASN A 173 -16.23 0.15 20.32
C ASN A 173 -16.49 -0.64 19.01
N VAL A 174 -17.14 -1.81 19.09
CA VAL A 174 -17.44 -2.68 17.95
C VAL A 174 -18.83 -2.41 17.37
N PHE A 175 -19.88 -2.59 18.17
CA PHE A 175 -21.28 -2.48 17.75
C PHE A 175 -21.99 -1.38 18.53
N GLY A 176 -22.00 -1.49 19.86
CA GLY A 176 -22.73 -0.59 20.75
C GLY A 176 -24.25 -0.74 20.66
N GLN A 177 -24.95 0.01 21.52
CA GLN A 177 -26.40 -0.08 21.68
C GLN A 177 -27.19 1.02 20.96
N ASN A 178 -26.49 1.97 20.32
CA ASN A 178 -27.10 3.17 19.74
C ASN A 178 -26.65 3.38 18.28
N GLY A 179 -27.50 4.04 17.50
CA GLY A 179 -27.25 4.36 16.09
C GLY A 179 -27.56 3.21 15.12
N GLU A 180 -27.60 3.54 13.83
CA GLU A 180 -27.88 2.60 12.75
C GLU A 180 -26.82 1.49 12.71
N ARG A 181 -27.27 0.24 12.88
CA ARG A 181 -26.40 -0.93 12.95
C ARG A 181 -27.12 -2.19 12.48
N THR A 182 -26.37 -3.08 11.87
CA THR A 182 -26.84 -4.36 11.33
C THR A 182 -26.06 -5.50 11.97
N LEU A 183 -26.77 -6.47 12.54
CA LEU A 183 -26.22 -7.75 12.98
C LEU A 183 -26.60 -8.83 11.98
N PHE A 184 -25.58 -9.44 11.37
CA PHE A 184 -25.74 -10.65 10.59
C PHE A 184 -25.69 -11.86 11.52
N ILE A 185 -26.71 -12.71 11.42
CA ILE A 185 -26.80 -14.00 12.08
C ILE A 185 -26.63 -15.04 10.98
N ILE A 186 -25.50 -15.74 10.99
CA ILE A 186 -25.04 -16.52 9.84
C ILE A 186 -24.95 -17.99 10.23
N ASP A 187 -25.81 -18.81 9.66
CA ASP A 187 -25.71 -20.27 9.72
C ASP A 187 -24.72 -20.76 8.67
N SER A 188 -23.49 -20.98 9.10
CA SER A 188 -22.37 -21.36 8.24
C SER A 188 -22.03 -22.85 8.35
N LYS A 189 -21.72 -23.46 7.20
CA LYS A 189 -21.12 -24.81 7.09
C LYS A 189 -19.60 -24.75 6.97
N SER A 190 -19.07 -23.61 6.52
CA SER A 190 -17.67 -23.42 6.17
C SER A 190 -16.85 -22.64 7.21
N GLY A 191 -17.49 -22.01 8.19
CA GLY A 191 -16.84 -21.24 9.25
C GLY A 191 -15.84 -22.08 10.04
N LYS A 192 -14.61 -21.58 10.18
CA LYS A 192 -13.52 -22.26 10.90
C LYS A 192 -13.12 -21.47 12.13
N SER A 193 -13.16 -22.11 13.29
CA SER A 193 -12.60 -21.52 14.50
C SER A 193 -11.08 -21.47 14.37
N ILE A 194 -10.53 -20.29 14.59
CA ILE A 194 -9.08 -20.04 14.55
C ILE A 194 -8.54 -19.65 15.91
N ARG A 195 -9.31 -19.90 16.98
CA ARG A 195 -8.99 -19.51 18.35
C ARG A 195 -7.56 -19.93 18.76
N GLN A 196 -7.13 -21.12 18.38
CA GLN A 196 -5.81 -21.68 18.70
C GLN A 196 -4.68 -21.19 17.77
N HIS A 197 -5.00 -20.38 16.76
CA HIS A 197 -4.09 -19.90 15.72
C HIS A 197 -4.25 -18.38 15.46
N SER A 198 -4.76 -17.64 16.46
CA SER A 198 -4.95 -16.19 16.45
C SER A 198 -4.03 -15.54 17.48
N PHE A 199 -3.59 -14.30 17.22
CA PHE A 199 -2.91 -13.45 18.22
C PHE A 199 -3.80 -13.14 19.43
N TYR A 200 -5.09 -13.43 19.33
CA TYR A 200 -6.10 -13.16 20.36
C TYR A 200 -6.91 -14.43 20.66
N PRO A 201 -6.34 -15.44 21.34
CA PRO A 201 -7.01 -16.73 21.60
C PRO A 201 -8.22 -16.63 22.54
N ASN A 202 -8.43 -15.47 23.15
CA ASN A 202 -9.62 -15.16 23.96
C ASN A 202 -10.75 -14.53 23.14
N GLU A 203 -10.47 -14.04 21.93
CA GLU A 203 -11.49 -13.66 20.97
C GLU A 203 -12.00 -14.98 20.35
N GLU A 204 -13.29 -15.30 20.47
CA GLU A 204 -13.90 -16.48 19.84
C GLU A 204 -13.97 -16.30 18.32
N ASP A 205 -12.82 -16.11 17.69
CA ASP A 205 -12.66 -15.75 16.29
C ASP A 205 -12.98 -16.95 15.40
N ILE A 206 -13.90 -16.73 14.48
CA ILE A 206 -14.26 -17.65 13.42
C ILE A 206 -14.03 -16.94 12.09
N ILE A 207 -13.31 -17.59 11.17
CA ILE A 207 -13.17 -17.10 9.80
C ILE A 207 -14.23 -17.77 8.94
N LEU A 208 -15.08 -16.96 8.31
CA LEU A 208 -15.86 -17.36 7.14
C LEU A 208 -14.96 -17.26 5.90
N PRO A 209 -14.81 -18.33 5.10
CA PRO A 209 -14.09 -18.28 3.84
C PRO A 209 -14.70 -17.30 2.82
N ALA A 210 -13.86 -16.80 1.93
CA ALA A 210 -14.30 -16.00 0.79
C ALA A 210 -15.12 -16.82 -0.23
N ALA A 211 -15.92 -16.10 -1.01
CA ALA A 211 -16.78 -16.60 -2.08
C ALA A 211 -17.84 -17.64 -1.65
N CYS A 212 -18.31 -17.58 -0.40
CA CYS A 212 -19.41 -18.42 0.09
C CYS A 212 -20.77 -17.93 -0.41
N GLN A 213 -21.69 -18.83 -0.70
CA GLN A 213 -23.03 -18.47 -1.17
C GLN A 213 -24.03 -18.56 -0.03
N PHE A 214 -24.77 -17.48 0.20
CA PHE A 214 -25.77 -17.37 1.25
C PHE A 214 -27.14 -17.04 0.66
N GLN A 215 -28.18 -17.56 1.30
CA GLN A 215 -29.55 -17.10 1.12
C GLN A 215 -29.95 -16.27 2.34
N VAL A 216 -30.58 -15.12 2.10
CA VAL A 216 -31.23 -14.34 3.15
C VAL A 216 -32.50 -15.07 3.56
N THR A 217 -32.55 -15.59 4.79
CA THR A 217 -33.75 -16.26 5.30
C THR A 217 -34.71 -15.30 5.97
N ASP A 218 -34.19 -14.23 6.57
CA ASP A 218 -34.96 -13.20 7.25
C ASP A 218 -34.20 -11.86 7.20
N SER A 219 -34.93 -10.74 7.14
CA SER A 219 -34.35 -9.40 7.17
C SER A 219 -35.38 -8.41 7.73
N PHE A 220 -35.14 -7.87 8.92
CA PHE A 220 -36.12 -7.04 9.59
C PHE A 220 -35.50 -6.03 10.57
N ASP A 221 -36.23 -4.94 10.80
CA ASP A 221 -35.88 -3.90 11.75
C ASP A 221 -36.33 -4.32 13.15
N ALA A 222 -35.37 -4.47 14.07
CA ALA A 222 -35.62 -4.82 15.47
C ALA A 222 -35.89 -3.57 16.35
N GLY A 223 -35.90 -2.38 15.75
CA GLY A 223 -36.12 -1.10 16.40
C GLY A 223 -34.84 -0.51 17.01
N HIS A 224 -34.91 0.76 17.41
CA HIS A 224 -33.80 1.48 18.07
C HIS A 224 -32.51 1.49 17.22
N GLY A 225 -32.64 1.51 15.90
CA GLY A 225 -31.54 1.48 14.93
C GLY A 225 -30.85 0.12 14.78
N LEU A 226 -31.37 -0.96 15.38
CA LEU A 226 -30.86 -2.32 15.23
C LEU A 226 -31.60 -3.05 14.11
N HIS A 227 -30.83 -3.54 13.15
CA HIS A 227 -31.33 -4.32 12.02
C HIS A 227 -30.76 -5.74 12.08
N LEU A 228 -31.61 -6.74 11.86
CA LEU A 228 -31.21 -8.14 11.90
C LEU A 228 -31.34 -8.75 10.50
N ILE A 229 -30.29 -9.46 10.07
CA ILE A 229 -30.25 -10.16 8.79
C ILE A 229 -29.79 -11.59 9.03
N HIS A 230 -30.64 -12.56 8.71
CA HIS A 230 -30.31 -13.97 8.81
C HIS A 230 -29.82 -14.50 7.47
N LEU A 231 -28.67 -15.16 7.49
CA LEU A 231 -28.05 -15.75 6.32
C LEU A 231 -27.84 -17.24 6.52
N LYS A 232 -28.25 -18.05 5.55
CA LYS A 232 -28.01 -19.49 5.54
C LYS A 232 -27.07 -19.88 4.42
N GLU A 233 -25.98 -20.59 4.74
CA GLU A 233 -25.01 -21.03 3.74
C GLU A 233 -25.59 -22.18 2.88
N ILE A 234 -25.80 -21.89 1.60
CA ILE A 234 -26.36 -22.84 0.64
C ILE A 234 -25.26 -23.58 -0.14
N ARG A 235 -24.08 -22.98 -0.36
CA ARG A 235 -22.94 -23.62 -1.03
C ARG A 235 -21.61 -23.25 -0.36
N SER A 236 -20.86 -24.28 0.04
CA SER A 236 -19.52 -24.16 0.60
C SER A 236 -18.43 -24.20 -0.46
N THR A 237 -17.37 -23.41 -0.26
CA THR A 237 -16.18 -23.38 -1.11
C THR A 237 -15.17 -24.50 -0.81
N GLN A 238 -15.32 -25.24 0.29
CA GLN A 238 -14.42 -26.33 0.68
C GLN A 238 -15.03 -27.69 0.35
N LYS A 239 -14.57 -28.35 -0.73
CA LYS A 239 -14.69 -29.82 -0.89
C LYS A 239 -13.29 -30.43 -0.72
N HIS A 240 -13.20 -31.54 0.01
CA HIS A 240 -11.99 -32.27 0.41
C HIS A 240 -10.85 -32.22 -0.63
N VAL A 241 -9.84 -31.39 -0.38
CA VAL A 241 -8.57 -31.39 -1.13
C VAL A 241 -7.61 -32.34 -0.41
N ILE A 242 -7.60 -33.61 -0.79
CA ILE A 242 -6.52 -34.54 -0.47
C ILE A 242 -5.55 -34.47 -1.64
N VAL A 243 -4.35 -33.90 -1.44
CA VAL A 243 -3.28 -33.93 -2.44
C VAL A 243 -2.02 -34.47 -1.80
N SER A 244 -1.62 -35.66 -2.26
CA SER A 244 -0.34 -36.32 -1.96
C SER A 244 0.83 -35.58 -2.63
N PRO A 245 2.05 -35.63 -2.07
CA PRO A 245 3.17 -34.84 -2.58
C PRO A 245 3.84 -35.54 -3.76
N GLU A 246 3.53 -35.14 -5.00
CA GLU A 246 4.34 -35.56 -6.15
C GLU A 246 5.39 -34.52 -6.54
N LYS A 247 6.63 -35.01 -6.64
CA LYS A 247 7.80 -34.30 -7.17
C LYS A 247 7.60 -34.07 -8.66
N HIS A 248 7.38 -32.84 -9.10
CA HIS A 248 7.54 -32.48 -10.50
C HIS A 248 8.64 -31.41 -10.63
N LYS A 249 9.76 -31.81 -11.23
CA LYS A 249 10.78 -30.89 -11.74
C LYS A 249 10.29 -30.34 -13.07
N PHE A 250 10.12 -29.03 -13.23
CA PHE A 250 10.02 -28.41 -14.55
C PHE A 250 10.65 -27.02 -14.66
N LYS A 251 11.01 -26.72 -15.91
CA LYS A 251 12.01 -25.77 -16.43
C LYS A 251 11.70 -24.29 -16.16
N MET A 252 12.78 -23.53 -15.95
CA MET A 252 12.77 -22.07 -15.93
C MET A 252 12.36 -21.48 -17.29
N ILE A 253 11.53 -20.44 -17.22
CA ILE A 253 11.15 -19.59 -18.35
C ILE A 253 12.27 -18.57 -18.58
N ASP A 254 12.70 -18.46 -19.83
CA ASP A 254 13.72 -17.54 -20.35
C ASP A 254 13.30 -16.06 -20.16
N PRO A 255 14.12 -15.20 -19.51
CA PRO A 255 13.78 -13.82 -19.21
C PRO A 255 13.97 -12.82 -20.38
N SER A 256 14.15 -13.30 -21.62
CA SER A 256 14.48 -12.45 -22.78
C SER A 256 13.29 -11.95 -23.63
N GLN A 257 12.09 -11.74 -23.07
CA GLN A 257 11.04 -10.93 -23.75
C GLN A 257 10.32 -9.94 -22.81
N PRO A 258 10.11 -8.68 -23.24
CA PRO A 258 9.51 -7.64 -22.40
C PRO A 258 7.99 -7.57 -22.57
N SER A 259 7.23 -7.75 -21.48
CA SER A 259 5.82 -7.36 -21.43
C SER A 259 5.62 -6.33 -20.32
N SER A 260 5.36 -5.11 -20.74
CA SER A 260 4.95 -3.94 -19.97
C SER A 260 3.66 -4.20 -19.19
N ILE A 261 3.71 -4.13 -17.86
CA ILE A 261 2.67 -3.56 -16.98
C ILE A 261 3.40 -3.11 -15.71
N SER A 262 3.43 -1.80 -15.49
CA SER A 262 3.88 -1.18 -14.25
C SER A 262 2.67 -0.53 -13.58
N SER A 263 2.39 -0.89 -12.32
CA SER A 263 1.45 -0.14 -11.48
C SER A 263 2.08 0.16 -10.12
N PRO A 264 1.65 1.25 -9.47
CA PRO A 264 2.41 2.00 -8.48
C PRO A 264 1.93 1.70 -7.04
N PHE A 265 2.65 2.26 -6.04
CA PHE A 265 2.35 2.29 -4.59
C PHE A 265 3.12 1.28 -3.69
N GLN A 266 4.44 1.46 -3.60
CA GLN A 266 5.23 1.31 -2.36
C GLN A 266 5.35 2.71 -1.71
N ASN A 267 5.41 2.98 -0.40
CA ASN A 267 5.35 2.26 0.89
C ASN A 267 4.95 3.35 1.96
N ILE A 268 4.75 3.10 3.26
CA ILE A 268 5.77 3.22 4.33
C ILE A 268 5.16 3.10 5.76
N ALA A 269 5.77 2.16 6.49
CA ALA A 269 6.27 2.09 7.89
C ALA A 269 5.36 2.44 9.09
N ASN A 270 5.40 1.73 10.24
CA ASN A 270 6.54 1.22 11.05
C ASN A 270 6.03 0.25 12.17
N ALA A 271 6.82 -0.73 12.64
CA ALA A 271 7.65 -0.59 13.87
C ALA A 271 8.44 -1.84 14.36
N HIS A 272 9.68 -1.54 14.79
CA HIS A 272 10.62 -2.17 15.75
C HIS A 272 11.56 -3.37 15.41
N SER A 273 12.85 -3.01 15.47
CA SER A 273 14.05 -3.79 15.81
C SER A 273 14.42 -4.99 14.93
N SER A 274 14.97 -4.71 13.75
CA SER A 274 16.15 -5.41 13.19
C SER A 274 16.61 -4.68 11.92
N SER A 275 17.83 -4.15 11.95
CA SER A 275 18.50 -3.53 10.79
C SER A 275 18.58 -4.55 9.63
N ARG A 276 17.82 -4.37 8.55
CA ARG A 276 17.86 -5.25 7.38
C ARG A 276 18.57 -4.55 6.21
N LEU A 277 19.85 -4.85 6.05
CA LEU A 277 20.64 -4.61 4.83
C LEU A 277 20.18 -5.57 3.72
N ILE A 278 19.92 -5.07 2.51
CA ILE A 278 19.67 -5.92 1.33
C ILE A 278 20.41 -5.33 0.12
N VAL A 279 21.34 -6.12 -0.45
CA VAL A 279 21.93 -5.87 -1.77
C VAL A 279 21.17 -6.77 -2.76
N ARG A 280 20.52 -6.20 -3.78
CA ARG A 280 19.74 -6.98 -4.76
C ARG A 280 20.17 -6.74 -6.21
N LYS A 281 20.28 -7.89 -6.91
CA LYS A 281 20.52 -8.14 -8.35
C LYS A 281 21.99 -8.06 -8.82
N THR A 282 22.50 -9.23 -9.22
CA THR A 282 23.74 -9.45 -9.98
C THR A 282 23.35 -9.63 -11.45
N ILE A 283 23.88 -8.78 -12.33
CA ILE A 283 23.86 -9.01 -13.79
C ILE A 283 25.29 -9.32 -14.19
N GLU A 284 25.55 -10.52 -14.71
CA GLU A 284 26.89 -10.92 -15.14
C GLU A 284 27.33 -10.10 -16.37
N GLN A 285 28.35 -9.23 -16.21
CA GLN A 285 29.41 -8.99 -17.19
C GLN A 285 30.52 -8.02 -16.71
N SER A 286 31.75 -8.37 -17.09
CA SER A 286 33.06 -7.68 -17.08
C SER A 286 33.48 -6.79 -15.90
N SER A 287 34.51 -7.29 -15.23
CA SER A 287 35.25 -6.76 -14.08
C SER A 287 35.87 -5.38 -14.30
N ILE A 288 35.38 -4.38 -13.57
CA ILE A 288 36.15 -3.18 -13.24
C ILE A 288 36.08 -3.02 -11.72
N SER A 289 37.17 -3.42 -11.04
CA SER A 289 37.39 -3.12 -9.63
C SER A 289 38.36 -1.94 -9.54
N PHE A 290 37.95 -0.86 -8.88
CA PHE A 290 38.84 0.26 -8.56
C PHE A 290 39.09 0.33 -7.07
N THR A 291 40.27 0.80 -6.65
CA THR A 291 40.61 0.91 -5.23
C THR A 291 40.01 2.18 -4.62
N MET A 292 39.28 2.06 -3.49
CA MET A 292 38.69 3.22 -2.80
C MET A 292 39.75 4.29 -2.45
N PRO A 293 39.57 5.55 -2.90
CA PRO A 293 40.47 6.66 -2.61
C PRO A 293 40.71 6.92 -1.12
N LYS A 294 41.94 7.34 -0.77
CA LYS A 294 42.34 7.62 0.64
C LYS A 294 41.43 8.63 1.34
N HIS A 295 40.99 9.68 0.64
CA HIS A 295 40.11 10.70 1.23
C HIS A 295 38.72 10.14 1.60
N ILE A 296 38.18 9.20 0.82
CA ILE A 296 36.90 8.53 1.12
C ILE A 296 37.05 7.61 2.34
N ARG A 297 38.16 6.86 2.41
CA ARG A 297 38.48 6.07 3.61
C ARG A 297 38.59 6.93 4.86
N GLN A 298 39.10 8.15 4.74
CA GLN A 298 39.20 9.10 5.85
C GLN A 298 37.83 9.61 6.30
N LEU A 299 36.92 9.93 5.37
CA LEU A 299 35.52 10.30 5.68
C LEU A 299 34.81 9.17 6.41
N LEU A 300 35.08 7.92 6.05
CA LEU A 300 34.46 6.73 6.63
C LEU A 300 35.16 6.20 7.89
N LYS A 301 36.16 6.91 8.43
CA LYS A 301 36.94 6.43 9.59
C LYS A 301 36.08 6.25 10.84
N ARG A 302 35.04 7.07 10.99
CA ARG A 302 34.09 7.04 12.12
C ARG A 302 32.70 6.50 11.74
N ALA A 303 32.50 6.17 10.46
CA ALA A 303 31.23 5.65 9.98
C ALA A 303 30.99 4.23 10.50
N ASP A 304 29.72 3.85 10.62
CA ASP A 304 29.34 2.48 10.97
C ASP A 304 30.02 1.49 9.99
N PRO A 305 30.61 0.38 10.48
CA PRO A 305 31.28 -0.60 9.64
C PRO A 305 30.41 -1.13 8.48
N LYS A 306 29.08 -1.19 8.65
CA LYS A 306 28.12 -1.59 7.62
C LYS A 306 28.03 -0.55 6.51
N VAL A 307 27.93 0.74 6.86
CA VAL A 307 27.93 1.86 5.90
C VAL A 307 29.24 1.83 5.11
N LYS A 308 30.37 1.65 5.80
CA LYS A 308 31.67 1.53 5.17
C LYS A 308 31.73 0.37 4.17
N LYS A 309 31.29 -0.83 4.56
CA LYS A 309 31.25 -2.01 3.69
C LYS A 309 30.35 -1.82 2.46
N CYS A 310 29.19 -1.17 2.62
CA CYS A 310 28.31 -0.86 1.50
C CYS A 310 28.97 0.13 0.52
N ILE A 311 29.63 1.17 1.03
CA ILE A 311 30.33 2.12 0.17
C ILE A 311 31.52 1.44 -0.51
N GLU A 312 32.24 0.55 0.17
CA GLU A 312 33.28 -0.30 -0.42
C GLU A 312 32.74 -1.18 -1.54
N SER A 313 31.51 -1.72 -1.39
CA SER A 313 30.89 -2.54 -2.42
C SER A 313 30.65 -1.80 -3.75
N LEU A 314 30.54 -0.46 -3.72
CA LEU A 314 30.40 0.35 -4.94
C LEU A 314 31.63 0.32 -5.84
N TYR A 315 32.79 -0.04 -5.26
CA TYR A 315 34.08 -0.10 -5.95
C TYR A 315 34.45 -1.53 -6.37
N THR A 316 33.84 -2.53 -5.75
CA THR A 316 34.17 -3.94 -5.96
C THR A 316 33.07 -4.70 -6.69
N ASN A 317 31.84 -4.16 -6.73
CA ASN A 317 30.71 -4.78 -7.41
C ASN A 317 30.30 -3.95 -8.64
N PRO A 318 30.73 -4.32 -9.86
CA PRO A 318 30.38 -3.62 -11.09
C PRO A 318 28.92 -3.84 -11.51
N THR A 319 28.16 -4.68 -10.80
CA THR A 319 26.80 -5.08 -11.20
C THR A 319 25.72 -4.41 -10.35
N LEU A 320 26.12 -3.60 -9.37
CA LEU A 320 25.20 -3.03 -8.40
C LEU A 320 24.37 -1.88 -8.99
N VAL A 321 23.06 -2.12 -9.12
CA VAL A 321 22.10 -1.16 -9.71
C VAL A 321 21.35 -0.37 -8.62
N THR A 322 21.15 -0.95 -7.44
CA THR A 322 20.44 -0.33 -6.32
C THR A 322 21.32 -0.30 -5.07
N LEU A 323 21.48 0.88 -4.48
CA LEU A 323 22.17 1.07 -3.19
C LEU A 323 21.13 1.37 -2.09
N GLU A 324 20.88 0.38 -1.23
CA GLU A 324 19.97 0.50 -0.08
C GLU A 324 20.76 0.77 1.20
N LEU A 325 20.57 1.96 1.75
CA LEU A 325 21.25 2.49 2.93
C LEU A 325 20.27 3.13 3.92
N ALA A 326 19.02 2.69 3.90
CA ALA A 326 17.99 3.13 4.82
C ALA A 326 18.33 2.79 6.29
N TRP A 327 18.02 3.69 7.23
CA TRP A 327 18.16 3.43 8.68
C TRP A 327 19.60 3.12 9.16
N ASN A 328 20.60 3.87 8.69
CA ASN A 328 22.01 3.67 9.05
C ASN A 328 22.66 4.88 9.72
N GLU A 329 21.87 5.82 10.25
CA GLU A 329 22.37 7.03 10.93
C GLU A 329 23.36 7.86 10.09
N ILE A 330 23.25 7.79 8.75
CA ILE A 330 24.17 8.46 7.82
C ILE A 330 24.05 9.97 7.97
N GLY A 331 25.16 10.63 8.30
CA GLY A 331 25.26 12.09 8.39
C GLY A 331 25.81 12.72 7.10
N ASP A 332 26.17 14.00 7.18
CA ASP A 332 26.66 14.78 6.04
C ASP A 332 28.01 14.27 5.49
N ASP A 333 28.90 13.79 6.36
CA ASP A 333 30.23 13.28 5.98
C ASP A 333 30.12 11.91 5.28
N GLU A 334 29.24 11.03 5.76
CA GLU A 334 28.95 9.76 5.08
C GLU A 334 28.23 10.00 3.76
N ALA A 335 27.26 10.92 3.71
CA ALA A 335 26.59 11.32 2.46
C ALA A 335 27.57 11.86 1.43
N LYS A 336 28.60 12.61 1.86
CA LYS A 336 29.71 13.06 1.02
C LYS A 336 30.51 11.88 0.45
N ALA A 337 30.84 10.90 1.28
CA ALA A 337 31.54 9.69 0.82
C ALA A 337 30.71 8.88 -0.18
N ILE A 338 29.41 8.75 0.06
CA ILE A 338 28.45 8.10 -0.86
C ILE A 338 28.41 8.85 -2.19
N ALA A 339 28.28 10.18 -2.16
CA ALA A 339 28.25 11.01 -3.35
C ALA A 339 29.50 10.78 -4.22
N TYR A 340 30.70 10.87 -3.66
CA TYR A 340 31.94 10.62 -4.40
C TYR A 340 31.99 9.22 -5.00
N SER A 341 31.45 8.22 -4.28
CA SER A 341 31.43 6.84 -4.76
C SER A 341 30.49 6.64 -5.94
N ILE A 342 29.32 7.29 -5.91
CA ILE A 342 28.36 7.29 -7.03
C ILE A 342 28.89 8.08 -8.23
N GLN A 343 29.73 9.09 -8.02
CA GLN A 343 30.33 9.82 -9.14
C GLN A 343 31.19 8.89 -10.03
N GLN A 344 31.90 7.96 -9.40
CA GLN A 344 32.74 6.97 -10.08
C GLN A 344 31.94 5.77 -10.59
N ASN A 345 30.91 5.34 -9.85
CA ASN A 345 30.08 4.20 -10.24
C ASN A 345 29.00 4.61 -11.26
N LYS A 346 29.05 4.05 -12.48
CA LYS A 346 28.12 4.35 -13.57
C LYS A 346 26.99 3.31 -13.72
N MET A 347 26.73 2.49 -12.70
CA MET A 347 25.75 1.40 -12.77
C MET A 347 24.55 1.63 -11.86
N ILE A 348 24.73 2.37 -10.77
CA ILE A 348 23.65 2.66 -9.82
C ILE A 348 22.59 3.53 -10.50
N THR A 349 21.35 3.03 -10.50
CA THR A 349 20.16 3.75 -10.95
C THR A 349 19.28 4.18 -9.78
N THR A 350 19.37 3.48 -8.65
CA THR A 350 18.51 3.73 -7.48
C THR A 350 19.34 3.89 -6.21
N LEU A 351 19.13 5.00 -5.51
CA LEU A 351 19.76 5.32 -4.24
C LEU A 351 18.69 5.49 -3.16
N ASP A 352 18.69 4.59 -2.17
CA ASP A 352 17.79 4.68 -1.01
C ASP A 352 18.56 5.06 0.27
N LEU A 353 18.32 6.27 0.75
CA LEU A 353 18.93 6.89 1.92
C LEU A 353 17.87 7.32 2.95
N GLN A 354 16.69 6.71 2.94
CA GLN A 354 15.63 7.09 3.87
C GLN A 354 16.00 6.83 5.34
N HIS A 355 15.38 7.59 6.24
CA HIS A 355 15.53 7.48 7.69
C HIS A 355 17.00 7.56 8.14
N ASN A 356 17.69 8.61 7.70
CA ASN A 356 19.06 8.93 8.09
C ASN A 356 19.12 10.35 8.68
N LEU A 357 20.33 10.88 8.88
CA LEU A 357 20.60 12.17 9.52
C LEU A 357 21.18 13.19 8.53
N ILE A 358 20.95 13.00 7.22
CA ILE A 358 21.53 13.83 6.16
C ILE A 358 20.94 15.23 6.25
N GLY A 359 21.81 16.21 6.47
CA GLY A 359 21.51 17.62 6.52
C GLY A 359 21.76 18.34 5.18
N PRO A 360 21.71 19.69 5.18
CA PRO A 360 21.93 20.48 3.98
C PRO A 360 23.31 20.28 3.33
N LYS A 361 24.37 19.99 4.10
CA LYS A 361 25.72 19.79 3.53
C LYS A 361 25.83 18.44 2.83
N GLY A 362 25.25 17.38 3.39
CA GLY A 362 25.16 16.08 2.72
C GLY A 362 24.29 16.17 1.47
N ALA A 363 23.17 16.90 1.53
CA ALA A 363 22.34 17.22 0.37
C ALA A 363 23.13 17.92 -0.74
N GLN A 364 23.97 18.91 -0.38
CA GLN A 364 24.85 19.61 -1.32
C GLN A 364 25.76 18.65 -2.09
N HIS A 365 26.38 17.71 -1.38
CA HIS A 365 27.29 16.74 -2.00
C HIS A 365 26.54 15.79 -2.94
N LEU A 366 25.39 15.26 -2.51
CA LEU A 366 24.54 14.39 -3.35
C LEU A 366 24.04 15.14 -4.60
N ALA A 367 23.57 16.37 -4.42
CA ALA A 367 23.09 17.21 -5.51
C ALA A 367 24.20 17.56 -6.51
N LYS A 368 25.41 17.86 -6.04
CA LYS A 368 26.56 18.14 -6.92
C LYS A 368 26.85 16.94 -7.84
N VAL A 369 26.86 15.73 -7.28
CA VAL A 369 27.12 14.52 -8.09
C VAL A 369 25.97 14.23 -9.06
N LEU A 370 24.73 14.54 -8.65
CA LEU A 370 23.58 14.41 -9.53
C LEU A 370 23.67 15.28 -10.79
N GLN A 371 24.38 16.41 -10.77
CA GLN A 371 24.55 17.26 -11.96
C GLN A 371 25.28 16.53 -13.11
N GLU A 372 26.22 15.65 -12.77
CA GLU A 372 27.06 14.92 -13.73
C GLU A 372 26.65 13.44 -13.88
N ASN A 373 26.00 12.87 -12.87
CA ASN A 373 25.62 11.46 -12.89
C ASN A 373 24.43 11.23 -13.85
N MET A 374 24.68 10.41 -14.87
CA MET A 374 23.71 10.10 -15.93
C MET A 374 22.99 8.76 -15.75
N THR A 375 23.17 8.09 -14.60
CA THR A 375 22.68 6.73 -14.38
C THR A 375 21.56 6.69 -13.34
N LEU A 376 21.64 7.55 -12.31
CA LEU A 376 20.61 7.67 -11.29
C LEU A 376 19.27 8.15 -11.88
N THR A 377 18.26 7.30 -11.73
CA THR A 377 16.87 7.59 -12.09
C THR A 377 16.00 7.79 -10.86
N THR A 378 16.42 7.29 -9.69
CA THR A 378 15.62 7.31 -8.46
C THR A 378 16.47 7.61 -7.23
N ILE A 379 16.05 8.61 -6.45
CA ILE A 379 16.64 8.93 -5.15
C ILE A 379 15.52 8.98 -4.10
N ASN A 380 15.71 8.24 -3.00
CA ASN A 380 14.87 8.29 -1.82
C ASN A 380 15.64 8.89 -0.63
N LEU A 381 15.20 10.06 -0.16
CA LEU A 381 15.79 10.79 0.97
C LEU A 381 14.78 11.03 2.08
N GLU A 382 13.73 10.21 2.16
CA GLU A 382 12.70 10.36 3.17
C GLU A 382 13.24 10.41 4.59
N ASN A 383 12.63 11.23 5.45
CA ASN A 383 12.96 11.32 6.87
C ASN A 383 14.45 11.58 7.13
N ASN A 384 14.92 12.68 6.53
CA ASN A 384 16.25 13.27 6.75
C ASN A 384 16.08 14.73 7.23
N ARG A 385 17.16 15.51 7.24
CA ARG A 385 17.22 16.91 7.71
C ARG A 385 17.60 17.87 6.58
N ILE A 386 17.15 17.58 5.36
CA ILE A 386 17.57 18.29 4.13
C ILE A 386 17.24 19.78 4.18
N GLY A 387 16.04 20.15 4.66
CA GLY A 387 15.60 21.54 4.80
C GLY A 387 15.53 22.32 3.49
N ASP A 388 15.24 23.63 3.58
CA ASP A 388 15.11 24.52 2.42
C ASP A 388 16.42 24.65 1.63
N GLN A 389 17.55 24.77 2.31
CA GLN A 389 18.87 24.88 1.69
C GLN A 389 19.25 23.60 0.94
N GLY A 390 18.94 22.42 1.50
CA GLY A 390 19.16 21.16 0.79
C GLY A 390 18.24 21.02 -0.45
N ALA A 391 16.99 21.48 -0.35
CA ALA A 391 16.07 21.53 -1.48
C ALA A 391 16.56 22.46 -2.60
N GLU A 392 17.17 23.60 -2.26
CA GLU A 392 17.83 24.50 -3.21
C GLU A 392 18.95 23.78 -3.98
N TYR A 393 19.80 23.02 -3.29
CA TYR A 393 20.85 22.24 -3.97
C TYR A 393 20.27 21.22 -4.94
N PHE A 394 19.23 20.47 -4.54
CA PHE A 394 18.56 19.56 -5.46
C PHE A 394 17.88 20.29 -6.62
N ALA A 395 17.29 21.46 -6.41
CA ALA A 395 16.73 22.28 -7.49
C ALA A 395 17.80 22.70 -8.51
N ASN A 396 18.98 23.13 -8.04
CA ASN A 396 20.12 23.43 -8.91
C ASN A 396 20.55 22.19 -9.71
N ALA A 397 20.58 21.02 -9.08
CA ALA A 397 20.91 19.78 -9.76
C ALA A 397 19.87 19.36 -10.81
N LEU A 398 18.57 19.48 -10.49
CA LEU A 398 17.47 19.12 -11.38
C LEU A 398 17.42 19.95 -12.67
N ARG A 399 17.89 21.20 -12.65
CA ARG A 399 17.98 22.01 -13.88
C ARG A 399 18.94 21.40 -14.91
N LEU A 400 20.04 20.84 -14.42
CA LEU A 400 21.12 20.28 -15.24
C LEU A 400 20.91 18.80 -15.54
N ASN A 401 20.49 18.02 -14.55
CA ASN A 401 20.33 16.59 -14.67
C ASN A 401 19.18 16.23 -15.62
N LYS A 402 19.45 15.32 -16.56
CA LYS A 402 18.50 14.87 -17.60
C LYS A 402 18.14 13.39 -17.46
N ARG A 403 18.18 12.82 -16.25
CA ARG A 403 18.00 11.37 -16.03
C ARG A 403 17.13 11.04 -14.82
N LEU A 404 17.18 11.85 -13.78
CA LEU A 404 16.39 11.62 -12.58
C LEU A 404 14.91 11.71 -12.90
N ALA A 405 14.21 10.61 -12.66
CA ALA A 405 12.80 10.45 -12.90
C ALA A 405 11.97 10.51 -11.62
N SER A 406 12.55 10.13 -10.47
CA SER A 406 11.86 10.07 -9.19
C SER A 406 12.72 10.60 -8.05
N LEU A 407 12.16 11.56 -7.30
CA LEU A 407 12.78 12.14 -6.11
C LEU A 407 11.81 12.11 -4.93
N ASN A 408 12.19 11.42 -3.85
CA ASN A 408 11.44 11.42 -2.60
C ASN A 408 12.13 12.27 -1.53
N LEU A 409 11.47 13.37 -1.14
CA LEU A 409 11.88 14.32 -0.10
C LEU A 409 10.84 14.38 1.02
N ARG A 410 10.09 13.30 1.25
CA ARG A 410 9.12 13.21 2.35
C ARG A 410 9.78 13.44 3.71
N THR A 411 9.11 14.15 4.62
CA THR A 411 9.59 14.38 5.99
C THR A 411 11.01 14.97 6.04
N ASN A 412 11.22 16.12 5.38
CA ASN A 412 12.54 16.76 5.28
C ASN A 412 12.58 18.21 5.76
N GLN A 413 11.52 18.66 6.44
CA GLN A 413 11.41 20.01 7.01
C GLN A 413 11.51 21.12 5.93
N ILE A 414 11.09 20.81 4.70
CA ILE A 414 11.08 21.76 3.58
C ILE A 414 9.86 22.68 3.74
N ARG A 415 10.08 23.98 3.61
CA ARG A 415 9.07 25.04 3.66
C ARG A 415 8.97 25.71 2.28
N SER A 416 8.21 26.79 2.22
CA SER A 416 7.90 27.49 0.98
C SER A 416 9.12 28.05 0.25
N GLN A 417 10.22 28.36 0.96
CA GLN A 417 11.48 28.78 0.34
C GLN A 417 12.14 27.64 -0.45
N GLY A 418 12.30 26.46 0.14
CA GLY A 418 12.83 25.30 -0.59
C GLY A 418 11.94 24.88 -1.75
N ILE A 419 10.62 25.00 -1.57
CA ILE A 419 9.64 24.75 -2.65
C ILE A 419 9.74 25.77 -3.78
N GLN A 420 10.06 27.04 -3.50
CA GLN A 420 10.29 28.04 -4.54
C GLN A 420 11.41 27.60 -5.49
N HIS A 421 12.54 27.15 -4.94
CA HIS A 421 13.66 26.68 -5.74
C HIS A 421 13.30 25.43 -6.55
N LEU A 422 12.66 24.43 -5.92
CA LEU A 422 12.21 23.22 -6.62
C LEU A 422 11.23 23.55 -7.75
N SER A 423 10.31 24.50 -7.53
CA SER A 423 9.33 24.93 -8.53
C SER A 423 10.01 25.59 -9.74
N MET A 424 10.99 26.47 -9.51
CA MET A 424 11.78 27.07 -10.59
C MET A 424 12.55 26.01 -11.40
N ALA A 425 13.05 24.95 -10.75
CA ALA A 425 13.70 23.85 -11.43
C ALA A 425 12.72 23.00 -12.24
N LEU A 426 11.52 22.73 -11.70
CA LEU A 426 10.46 21.97 -12.39
C LEU A 426 9.99 22.67 -13.66
N GLU A 427 9.97 24.01 -13.73
CA GLU A 427 9.61 24.73 -14.96
C GLU A 427 10.53 24.39 -16.16
N GLN A 428 11.78 23.99 -15.89
CA GLN A 428 12.79 23.70 -16.90
C GLN A 428 13.14 22.21 -17.02
N ASN A 429 12.88 21.43 -15.96
CA ASN A 429 13.20 20.03 -15.94
C ASN A 429 12.23 19.23 -16.82
N GLN A 430 12.79 18.32 -17.64
CA GLN A 430 12.05 17.54 -18.63
C GLN A 430 12.10 16.03 -18.34
N THR A 431 12.50 15.62 -17.14
CA THR A 431 12.77 14.19 -16.85
C THR A 431 12.14 13.69 -15.57
N LEU A 432 11.95 14.57 -14.59
CA LEU A 432 11.32 14.23 -13.33
C LEU A 432 9.83 13.99 -13.58
N THR A 433 9.41 12.77 -13.28
CA THR A 433 8.02 12.32 -13.42
C THR A 433 7.34 12.17 -12.06
N LYS A 434 8.12 11.94 -10.99
CA LYS A 434 7.60 11.74 -9.63
C LYS A 434 8.34 12.61 -8.63
N LEU A 435 7.58 13.40 -7.87
CA LEU A 435 8.08 14.21 -6.78
C LEU A 435 7.23 13.97 -5.53
N ASN A 436 7.86 13.48 -4.46
CA ASN A 436 7.21 13.28 -3.17
C ASN A 436 7.71 14.30 -2.14
N LEU A 437 6.80 15.15 -1.68
CA LEU A 437 7.02 16.24 -0.72
C LEU A 437 6.09 16.11 0.49
N ARG A 438 5.57 14.90 0.74
CA ARG A 438 4.69 14.60 1.88
C ARG A 438 5.33 14.95 3.23
N SER A 439 4.52 15.31 4.21
CA SER A 439 4.96 15.53 5.61
C SER A 439 6.07 16.59 5.73
N ASN A 440 5.96 17.66 4.94
CA ASN A 440 6.82 18.83 5.03
C ASN A 440 6.04 20.01 5.66
N GLN A 441 6.54 21.23 5.54
CA GLN A 441 5.94 22.44 6.12
C GLN A 441 5.48 23.39 5.01
N ILE A 442 4.92 22.83 3.93
CA ILE A 442 4.49 23.58 2.75
C ILE A 442 3.15 24.26 3.05
N ASP A 443 3.12 25.58 2.98
CA ASP A 443 1.91 26.39 3.14
C ASP A 443 1.31 26.81 1.79
N ASN A 444 0.36 27.74 1.80
CA ASN A 444 -0.28 28.27 0.60
C ASN A 444 0.71 28.95 -0.37
N LEU A 445 1.79 29.56 0.13
CA LEU A 445 2.82 30.18 -0.70
C LEU A 445 3.65 29.12 -1.43
N GLY A 446 4.03 28.05 -0.72
CA GLY A 446 4.70 26.91 -1.37
C GLY A 446 3.80 26.23 -2.41
N ALA A 447 2.50 26.09 -2.10
CA ALA A 447 1.51 25.58 -3.05
C ALA A 447 1.39 26.46 -4.31
N SER A 448 1.44 27.78 -4.17
CA SER A 448 1.36 28.69 -5.32
C SER A 448 2.56 28.56 -6.26
N TYR A 449 3.77 28.40 -5.72
CA TYR A 449 4.98 28.15 -6.52
C TYR A 449 4.87 26.83 -7.32
N LEU A 450 4.47 25.74 -6.67
CA LEU A 450 4.29 24.45 -7.35
C LEU A 450 3.21 24.52 -8.41
N ALA A 451 2.06 25.14 -8.10
CA ALA A 451 0.98 25.31 -9.05
C ALA A 451 1.41 26.12 -10.29
N ASN A 452 2.20 27.18 -10.11
CA ASN A 452 2.74 27.95 -11.23
C ASN A 452 3.71 27.11 -12.08
N ALA A 453 4.58 26.32 -11.44
CA ALA A 453 5.48 25.43 -12.16
C ALA A 453 4.73 24.36 -12.97
N LEU A 454 3.66 23.77 -12.40
CA LEU A 454 2.81 22.78 -13.08
C LEU A 454 2.17 23.32 -14.35
N ARG A 455 1.86 24.62 -14.45
CA ARG A 455 1.31 25.20 -15.69
C ARG A 455 2.27 25.08 -16.87
N LYS A 456 3.58 25.07 -16.61
CA LYS A 456 4.64 25.00 -17.63
C LYS A 456 5.24 23.60 -17.77
N ASN A 457 5.37 22.87 -16.67
CA ASN A 457 5.98 21.56 -16.66
C ASN A 457 5.08 20.54 -17.37
N GLN A 458 5.69 19.77 -18.29
CA GLN A 458 5.00 18.80 -19.14
C GLN A 458 5.44 17.35 -18.86
N THR A 459 6.09 17.09 -17.72
CA THR A 459 6.74 15.78 -17.45
C THR A 459 6.36 15.18 -16.12
N LEU A 460 6.05 16.02 -15.13
CA LEU A 460 5.64 15.58 -13.81
C LEU A 460 4.24 14.96 -13.90
N THR A 461 4.16 13.68 -13.55
CA THR A 461 2.93 12.90 -13.58
C THR A 461 2.40 12.59 -12.18
N VAL A 462 3.28 12.59 -11.17
CA VAL A 462 2.93 12.34 -9.77
C VAL A 462 3.52 13.41 -8.87
N LEU A 463 2.64 14.11 -8.15
CA LEU A 463 3.01 15.06 -7.11
C LEU A 463 2.33 14.70 -5.79
N SER A 464 3.12 14.42 -4.76
CA SER A 464 2.61 14.11 -3.42
C SER A 464 2.92 15.23 -2.43
N LEU A 465 1.85 15.79 -1.85
CA LEU A 465 1.85 16.93 -0.93
C LEU A 465 1.03 16.64 0.33
N ALA A 466 0.76 15.37 0.62
CA ALA A 466 0.01 14.99 1.81
C ALA A 466 0.68 15.48 3.11
N SER A 467 -0.11 15.71 4.15
CA SER A 467 0.36 16.12 5.48
C SER A 467 1.23 17.39 5.44
N ASN A 468 0.77 18.41 4.72
CA ASN A 468 1.35 19.75 4.71
C ASN A 468 0.34 20.76 5.32
N ARG A 469 0.56 22.06 5.13
CA ARG A 469 -0.27 23.16 5.66
C ARG A 469 -1.03 23.88 4.55
N ILE A 470 -1.51 23.13 3.56
CA ILE A 470 -2.22 23.67 2.39
C ILE A 470 -3.68 23.91 2.78
N THR A 471 -4.15 25.15 2.64
CA THR A 471 -5.54 25.52 2.93
C THR A 471 -6.35 25.66 1.64
N ALA A 472 -7.60 26.14 1.74
CA ALA A 472 -8.42 26.52 0.59
C ALA A 472 -7.69 27.41 -0.45
N LYS A 473 -6.84 28.35 0.01
CA LYS A 473 -6.05 29.23 -0.87
C LYS A 473 -5.03 28.44 -1.71
N GLY A 474 -4.29 27.52 -1.09
CA GLY A 474 -3.35 26.65 -1.80
C GLY A 474 -4.07 25.71 -2.77
N ALA A 475 -5.22 25.16 -2.37
CA ALA A 475 -6.06 24.35 -3.25
C ALA A 475 -6.56 25.14 -4.47
N GLN A 476 -6.90 26.43 -4.31
CA GLN A 476 -7.27 27.30 -5.42
C GLN A 476 -6.13 27.43 -6.46
N HIS A 477 -4.88 27.54 -6.01
CA HIS A 477 -3.74 27.60 -6.93
C HIS A 477 -3.62 26.31 -7.75
N PHE A 478 -3.75 25.14 -7.11
CA PHE A 478 -3.74 23.86 -7.83
C PHE A 478 -4.94 23.72 -8.77
N ALA A 479 -6.14 24.13 -8.36
CA ALA A 479 -7.32 24.13 -9.23
C ALA A 479 -7.06 24.93 -10.52
N ASN A 480 -6.51 26.15 -10.40
CA ASN A 480 -6.18 26.98 -11.56
C ASN A 480 -5.07 26.36 -12.42
N ALA A 481 -4.10 25.67 -11.81
CA ALA A 481 -3.04 25.00 -12.55
C ALA A 481 -3.56 23.77 -13.31
N LEU A 482 -4.46 22.98 -12.70
CA LEU A 482 -5.06 21.80 -13.31
C LEU A 482 -5.93 22.15 -14.52
N GLN A 483 -6.50 23.35 -14.61
CA GLN A 483 -7.22 23.76 -15.83
C GLN A 483 -6.32 23.85 -17.07
N ILE A 484 -5.01 24.02 -16.89
CA ILE A 484 -4.02 24.21 -17.96
C ILE A 484 -3.14 22.96 -18.09
N ASN A 485 -2.70 22.40 -16.97
CA ASN A 485 -1.80 21.26 -16.96
C ASN A 485 -2.54 19.98 -17.42
N ASN A 486 -1.96 19.32 -18.41
CA ASN A 486 -2.48 18.11 -19.03
C ASN A 486 -1.51 16.93 -18.88
N THR A 487 -0.62 16.96 -17.89
CA THR A 487 0.41 15.90 -17.70
C THR A 487 0.34 15.26 -16.33
N LEU A 488 -0.11 16.00 -15.31
CA LEU A 488 -0.24 15.49 -13.96
C LEU A 488 -1.40 14.50 -13.89
N THR A 489 -1.08 13.25 -13.58
CA THR A 489 -2.05 12.16 -13.47
C THR A 489 -2.42 11.88 -12.01
N THR A 490 -1.55 12.22 -11.06
CA THR A 490 -1.75 11.97 -9.63
C THR A 490 -1.36 13.19 -8.81
N LEU A 491 -2.31 13.69 -8.01
CA LEU A 491 -2.12 14.75 -7.03
C LEU A 491 -2.59 14.25 -5.65
N ASP A 492 -1.64 14.05 -4.73
CA ASP A 492 -1.96 13.68 -3.35
C ASP A 492 -1.94 14.92 -2.43
N LEU A 493 -3.11 15.31 -1.95
CA LEU A 493 -3.33 16.42 -1.03
C LEU A 493 -3.87 15.94 0.33
N GLN A 494 -3.80 14.65 0.65
CA GLN A 494 -4.34 14.08 1.90
C GLN A 494 -3.85 14.82 3.15
N SER A 495 -4.70 14.92 4.17
CA SER A 495 -4.34 15.46 5.50
C SER A 495 -3.75 16.88 5.40
N ASN A 496 -4.38 17.75 4.64
CA ASN A 496 -4.14 19.20 4.63
C ASN A 496 -5.39 19.91 5.22
N GLU A 497 -5.42 21.24 5.15
CA GLU A 497 -6.47 22.09 5.73
C GLU A 497 -7.36 22.71 4.63
N ILE A 498 -7.62 21.96 3.56
CA ILE A 498 -8.26 22.48 2.34
C ILE A 498 -9.67 23.01 2.59
N GLY A 499 -10.45 22.33 3.44
CA GLY A 499 -11.80 22.73 3.81
C GLY A 499 -12.80 22.74 2.62
N PRO A 500 -14.06 23.13 2.88
CA PRO A 500 -15.11 23.02 1.87
C PRO A 500 -14.90 23.89 0.63
N ILE A 501 -14.45 25.14 0.83
CA ILE A 501 -14.20 26.09 -0.26
C ILE A 501 -13.07 25.58 -1.16
N GLY A 502 -11.98 25.07 -0.57
CA GLY A 502 -10.88 24.49 -1.34
C GLY A 502 -11.29 23.25 -2.12
N GLY A 503 -12.15 22.41 -1.52
CA GLY A 503 -12.75 21.26 -2.21
C GLY A 503 -13.57 21.68 -3.43
N GLN A 504 -14.35 22.77 -3.33
CA GLN A 504 -15.12 23.29 -4.46
C GLN A 504 -14.22 23.80 -5.60
N TYR A 505 -13.11 24.48 -5.29
CA TYR A 505 -12.15 24.91 -6.32
C TYR A 505 -11.60 23.71 -7.11
N LEU A 506 -11.18 22.66 -6.40
CA LEU A 506 -10.67 21.44 -7.03
C LEU A 506 -11.77 20.74 -7.84
N ALA A 507 -13.00 20.66 -7.30
CA ALA A 507 -14.16 20.09 -8.00
C ALA A 507 -14.40 20.77 -9.37
N ASN A 508 -14.37 22.10 -9.39
CA ASN A 508 -14.60 22.86 -10.61
C ASN A 508 -13.46 22.65 -11.62
N ALA A 509 -12.21 22.55 -11.17
CA ALA A 509 -11.08 22.28 -12.06
C ALA A 509 -11.17 20.90 -12.74
N LEU A 510 -11.69 19.89 -12.04
CA LEU A 510 -11.85 18.53 -12.57
C LEU A 510 -12.91 18.43 -13.68
N GLN A 511 -13.83 19.40 -13.80
CA GLN A 511 -14.77 19.44 -14.91
C GLN A 511 -14.06 19.68 -16.26
N ALA A 512 -12.95 20.42 -16.24
CA ALA A 512 -12.14 20.71 -17.42
C ALA A 512 -10.94 19.75 -17.58
N ASN A 513 -10.35 19.32 -16.47
CA ASN A 513 -9.16 18.47 -16.49
C ASN A 513 -9.51 16.98 -16.69
N LYS A 514 -9.09 16.43 -17.84
CA LYS A 514 -9.30 15.03 -18.21
C LYS A 514 -8.09 14.11 -17.95
N MET A 515 -6.98 14.69 -17.50
CA MET A 515 -5.69 13.99 -17.39
C MET A 515 -5.39 13.50 -15.98
N LEU A 516 -5.90 14.21 -14.97
CA LEU A 516 -5.81 13.77 -13.59
C LEU A 516 -6.67 12.52 -13.44
N THR A 517 -6.04 11.45 -12.97
CA THR A 517 -6.64 10.14 -12.72
C THR A 517 -6.71 9.83 -11.24
N ILE A 518 -5.87 10.46 -10.41
CA ILE A 518 -5.85 10.25 -8.97
C ILE A 518 -5.81 11.59 -8.27
N LEU A 519 -6.86 11.88 -7.50
CA LEU A 519 -6.90 12.99 -6.56
C LEU A 519 -7.17 12.46 -5.16
N ASN A 520 -6.21 12.60 -4.25
CA ASN A 520 -6.37 12.20 -2.86
C ASN A 520 -6.62 13.43 -1.98
N LEU A 521 -7.83 13.51 -1.42
CA LEU A 521 -8.29 14.59 -0.53
C LEU A 521 -8.71 14.05 0.83
N LYS A 522 -8.39 12.80 1.17
CA LYS A 522 -8.69 12.23 2.49
C LYS A 522 -8.21 13.14 3.62
N ASN A 523 -8.99 13.24 4.70
CA ASN A 523 -8.67 14.05 5.88
C ASN A 523 -8.49 15.57 5.59
N ASN A 524 -9.26 16.15 4.66
CA ASN A 524 -9.22 17.60 4.35
C ASN A 524 -10.49 18.38 4.73
N GLN A 525 -11.48 17.72 5.35
CA GLN A 525 -12.75 18.35 5.74
C GLN A 525 -13.46 19.10 4.59
N ILE A 526 -13.44 18.57 3.37
CA ILE A 526 -13.95 19.25 2.17
C ILE A 526 -15.48 19.40 2.10
N GLY A 527 -16.22 18.91 3.10
CA GLY A 527 -17.68 19.01 3.12
C GLY A 527 -18.40 18.15 2.06
N ILE A 528 -19.71 18.00 2.23
CA ILE A 528 -20.54 17.11 1.40
C ILE A 528 -20.70 17.65 -0.02
N GLU A 529 -20.86 18.97 -0.16
CA GLU A 529 -21.10 19.60 -1.47
C GLU A 529 -19.88 19.48 -2.40
N ALA A 530 -18.66 19.66 -1.89
CA ALA A 530 -17.47 19.42 -2.70
C ALA A 530 -17.35 17.94 -3.08
N LYS A 531 -17.61 17.01 -2.14
CA LYS A 531 -17.62 15.57 -2.43
C LYS A 531 -18.59 15.23 -3.56
N ARG A 532 -19.81 15.77 -3.53
CA ARG A 532 -20.84 15.58 -4.57
C ARG A 532 -20.35 16.06 -5.94
N ARG A 533 -19.86 17.31 -6.04
CA ARG A 533 -19.36 17.89 -7.29
C ARG A 533 -18.15 17.14 -7.84
N ILE A 534 -17.27 16.68 -6.95
CA ILE A 534 -16.11 15.88 -7.29
C ILE A 534 -16.55 14.52 -7.86
N THR A 535 -17.53 13.86 -7.25
CA THR A 535 -18.10 12.61 -7.79
C THR A 535 -18.79 12.83 -9.15
N GLU A 536 -19.48 13.95 -9.35
CA GLU A 536 -20.08 14.31 -10.66
C GLU A 536 -19.04 14.50 -11.76
N SER A 537 -17.85 15.00 -11.41
CA SER A 537 -16.74 15.10 -12.38
C SER A 537 -16.26 13.73 -12.88
N MET A 538 -16.42 12.66 -12.10
CA MET A 538 -16.08 11.28 -12.54
C MET A 538 -16.96 10.79 -13.69
N GLN A 539 -18.20 11.29 -13.82
CA GLN A 539 -19.07 10.94 -14.94
C GLN A 539 -18.48 11.38 -16.29
N HIS A 540 -17.59 12.38 -16.26
CA HIS A 540 -16.96 12.99 -17.44
C HIS A 540 -15.50 12.55 -17.62
N ASN A 541 -14.92 11.87 -16.61
CA ASN A 541 -13.56 11.35 -16.61
C ASN A 541 -13.53 9.95 -15.95
N PHE A 542 -13.77 8.92 -16.77
CA PHE A 542 -13.89 7.51 -16.31
C PHE A 542 -12.62 6.92 -15.69
N ALA A 543 -11.46 7.56 -15.90
CA ALA A 543 -10.18 7.13 -15.34
C ALA A 543 -9.89 7.78 -13.97
N LEU A 544 -10.75 8.70 -13.51
CA LEU A 544 -10.55 9.47 -12.29
C LEU A 544 -10.99 8.67 -11.04
N HIS A 545 -10.00 8.10 -10.35
CA HIS A 545 -10.10 7.53 -9.01
C HIS A 545 -9.88 8.61 -7.95
N ILE A 546 -10.88 8.86 -7.11
CA ILE A 546 -10.79 9.90 -6.09
C ILE A 546 -10.88 9.27 -4.71
N ILE A 547 -9.95 9.67 -3.86
CA ILE A 547 -9.84 9.21 -2.47
C ILE A 547 -10.26 10.40 -1.57
N ILE A 548 -11.54 10.47 -1.19
CA ILE A 548 -12.17 11.58 -0.44
C ILE A 548 -12.69 11.23 0.94
#